data_AF-A0A3B3C5P5-F1
#
_entry.id   AF-A0A3B3C5P5-F1
#
_cell.length_a   1.000
_cell.length_b   1.000
_cell.length_c   1.000
_cell.angle_alpha   90.00
_cell.angle_beta   90.00
_cell.angle_gamma   90.00
#
_symmetry.space_group_name_H-M   'P 1'
#
loop_
_entity.id
_entity.type
_entity.pdbx_description
1 polymer ?
#
loop_
_entity_poly.entity_id
_entity_poly.type
_entity_poly.pdbx_seq_one_letter_code
_entity_poly.pdbx_strand_id
1 'polypeptide(L)'
;MVKVSFNSALSQKEVKKDDESLIPEEEVDAEAALPVHRQSRTWCWCVCLGMALMLSGVLIAGAYLFRYFTVETDKDSSFLIPEREPVFFCGVNYIEDNYMMRDEEMDVPSSLRELEMTIRILEEEQVEIISVPVPNFEDGDPADIVHDFERRLTAYLDLNLDKCYVIPLNTSTVMPPRDLMELLVNVRAGTYLPQSYLVHEEMVVTERLERVDQLGYFIYNLCRDKETFKLQRRDRILGIQKREALKCRKIRHFENKFVVETQICEP
;
A
#
# COMPACT_ATOMS: atom_id res chain seq x y z
N MET A 1 68.79 -15.80 21.92
CA MET A 1 70.18 -16.28 21.71
C MET A 1 70.08 -17.45 20.75
N VAL A 2 70.51 -17.41 19.48
CA VAL A 2 71.14 -16.38 18.61
C VAL A 2 70.45 -16.52 17.22
N LYS A 3 70.10 -15.45 16.46
CA LYS A 3 70.80 -14.95 15.23
C LYS A 3 71.56 -16.04 14.40
N VAL A 4 71.62 -15.99 13.07
CA VAL A 4 71.71 -14.85 12.12
C VAL A 4 71.06 -15.18 10.76
N SER A 5 70.75 -14.15 9.96
CA SER A 5 70.56 -14.25 8.49
C SER A 5 71.92 -14.25 7.75
N PHE A 6 71.97 -14.62 6.45
CA PHE A 6 72.37 -13.72 5.34
C PHE A 6 72.45 -14.42 3.95
N ASN A 7 72.65 -13.60 2.91
CA ASN A 7 72.51 -13.92 1.49
C ASN A 7 73.75 -14.57 0.85
N SER A 8 73.54 -15.36 -0.21
CA SER A 8 74.23 -15.21 -1.52
C SER A 8 73.42 -16.00 -2.56
N ALA A 9 73.01 -15.51 -3.74
CA ALA A 9 73.67 -14.67 -4.73
C ALA A 9 74.85 -15.36 -5.44
N LEU A 10 74.58 -15.78 -6.69
CA LEU A 10 75.50 -15.89 -7.83
C LEU A 10 76.88 -16.54 -7.56
N SER A 11 76.99 -17.84 -7.85
CA SER A 11 78.28 -18.50 -8.14
C SER A 11 78.19 -19.19 -9.49
N GLN A 12 79.10 -18.86 -10.39
CA GLN A 12 79.21 -19.46 -11.72
C GLN A 12 79.88 -20.83 -11.63
N LYS A 13 79.54 -21.78 -12.51
CA LYS A 13 80.50 -22.82 -12.88
C LYS A 13 80.36 -23.28 -14.32
N GLU A 14 81.48 -23.15 -15.03
CA GLU A 14 81.99 -23.95 -16.18
C GLU A 14 80.94 -24.70 -17.02
N VAL A 15 80.67 -24.29 -18.26
CA VAL A 15 81.57 -24.49 -19.42
C VAL A 15 81.95 -25.96 -19.59
N LYS A 16 81.33 -26.61 -20.59
CA LYS A 16 82.00 -27.68 -21.32
C LYS A 16 81.78 -27.52 -22.83
N LYS A 17 82.90 -27.23 -23.50
CA LYS A 17 83.23 -27.47 -24.92
C LYS A 17 83.56 -29.00 -25.03
N ASP A 18 83.90 -29.64 -26.14
CA ASP A 18 84.31 -29.18 -27.47
C ASP A 18 83.64 -30.04 -28.58
N ASP A 19 83.33 -29.51 -29.78
CA ASP A 19 83.34 -28.10 -30.20
C ASP A 19 81.97 -27.63 -30.74
N GLU A 20 81.60 -27.57 -32.03
CA GLU A 20 82.28 -27.74 -33.33
C GLU A 20 81.48 -26.97 -34.41
N SER A 21 82.09 -26.61 -35.55
CA SER A 21 81.51 -25.64 -36.50
C SER A 21 81.94 -25.88 -37.96
N LEU A 22 81.16 -25.37 -38.92
CA LEU A 22 81.58 -24.57 -40.08
C LEU A 22 80.36 -24.11 -40.91
N ILE A 23 80.51 -23.02 -41.68
CA ILE A 23 79.44 -22.34 -42.45
C ILE A 23 79.75 -22.42 -43.96
N PRO A 24 78.75 -22.24 -44.85
CA PRO A 24 78.56 -20.93 -45.53
C PRO A 24 77.09 -20.46 -45.46
N GLU A 25 76.80 -19.19 -45.19
CA GLU A 25 76.90 -18.04 -46.12
C GLU A 25 75.99 -18.18 -47.36
N GLU A 26 74.80 -17.57 -47.28
CA GLU A 26 74.25 -16.78 -48.39
C GLU A 26 73.43 -15.62 -47.78
N GLU A 27 73.50 -14.43 -48.38
CA GLU A 27 72.91 -13.19 -47.86
C GLU A 27 71.48 -12.97 -48.39
N VAL A 28 70.66 -12.18 -47.67
CA VAL A 28 69.87 -11.03 -48.22
C VAL A 28 68.99 -10.40 -47.13
N ASP A 29 69.04 -9.06 -47.09
CA ASP A 29 68.12 -8.08 -46.48
C ASP A 29 67.58 -8.29 -45.04
N ALA A 30 68.20 -7.56 -44.11
CA ALA A 30 67.63 -7.21 -42.82
C ALA A 30 66.63 -6.03 -42.94
N GLU A 31 65.40 -6.29 -43.38
CA GLU A 31 64.29 -5.38 -43.09
C GLU A 31 63.90 -5.45 -41.60
N ALA A 32 63.53 -4.32 -41.01
CA ALA A 32 63.21 -4.18 -39.59
C ALA A 32 61.83 -4.73 -39.23
N ALA A 33 61.61 -6.03 -39.47
CA ALA A 33 60.43 -6.75 -39.05
C ALA A 33 60.37 -6.84 -37.52
N LEU A 34 59.67 -5.90 -36.89
CA LEU A 34 59.18 -6.04 -35.52
C LEU A 34 58.54 -7.44 -35.38
N PRO A 35 58.86 -8.23 -34.34
CA PRO A 35 58.17 -9.49 -34.09
C PRO A 35 56.74 -9.17 -33.62
N VAL A 36 55.86 -8.91 -34.58
CA VAL A 36 54.42 -8.74 -34.40
C VAL A 36 53.95 -9.95 -33.59
N HIS A 37 53.62 -9.70 -32.32
CA HIS A 37 53.21 -10.75 -31.41
C HIS A 37 52.02 -11.45 -32.05
N ARG A 38 52.20 -12.71 -32.48
CA ARG A 38 51.23 -13.48 -33.27
C ARG A 38 50.06 -13.87 -32.37
N GLN A 39 49.24 -12.87 -32.06
CA GLN A 39 48.18 -12.90 -31.06
C GLN A 39 47.30 -14.10 -31.36
N SER A 40 47.40 -15.12 -30.51
CA SER A 40 46.90 -16.42 -30.88
C SER A 40 45.39 -16.35 -31.03
N ARG A 41 44.88 -17.04 -32.05
CA ARG A 41 43.43 -17.12 -32.30
C ARG A 41 42.70 -17.64 -31.06
N THR A 42 43.37 -18.48 -30.26
CA THR A 42 42.95 -18.93 -28.93
C THR A 42 42.94 -17.82 -27.86
N TRP A 43 43.95 -16.95 -27.76
CA TRP A 43 43.94 -15.79 -26.84
C TRP A 43 42.72 -14.92 -27.08
N CYS A 44 42.47 -14.55 -28.34
CA CYS A 44 41.30 -13.75 -28.71
C CYS A 44 39.99 -14.42 -28.26
N TRP A 45 39.84 -15.73 -28.47
CA TRP A 45 38.68 -16.49 -28.04
C TRP A 45 38.55 -16.59 -26.51
N CYS A 46 39.64 -16.78 -25.77
CA CYS A 46 39.63 -16.77 -24.31
C CYS A 46 39.21 -15.40 -23.74
N VAL A 47 39.66 -14.30 -24.34
CA VAL A 47 39.24 -12.94 -23.95
C VAL A 47 37.76 -12.72 -24.27
N CYS A 48 37.28 -13.09 -25.46
CA CYS A 48 35.87 -12.96 -25.82
C CYS A 48 34.95 -13.80 -24.91
N LEU A 49 35.34 -15.03 -24.57
CA LEU A 49 34.59 -15.88 -23.64
C LEU A 49 34.61 -15.32 -22.21
N GLY A 50 35.75 -14.82 -21.74
CA GLY A 50 35.85 -14.14 -20.44
C GLY A 50 34.94 -12.90 -20.36
N MET A 51 34.97 -12.05 -21.40
CA MET A 51 34.09 -10.87 -21.50
C MET A 51 32.61 -11.26 -21.56
N ALA A 52 32.25 -12.31 -22.31
CA ALA A 52 30.87 -12.80 -22.39
C ALA A 52 30.37 -13.32 -21.03
N LEU A 53 31.20 -14.07 -20.29
CA LEU A 53 30.87 -14.55 -18.95
C LEU A 53 30.74 -13.41 -17.93
N MET A 54 31.62 -12.41 -17.98
CA MET A 54 31.53 -11.22 -17.12
C MET A 54 30.27 -10.41 -17.43
N LEU A 55 29.93 -10.21 -18.70
CA LEU A 55 28.69 -9.52 -19.12
C LEU A 55 27.44 -10.31 -18.72
N SER A 56 27.42 -11.65 -18.87
CA SER A 56 26.29 -12.46 -18.38
C SER A 56 26.18 -12.43 -16.87
N GLY A 57 27.30 -12.41 -16.14
CA GLY A 57 27.33 -12.26 -14.69
C GLY A 57 26.77 -10.91 -14.24
N VAL A 58 27.14 -9.81 -14.92
CA VAL A 58 26.59 -8.47 -14.67
C VAL A 58 25.11 -8.38 -15.02
N LEU A 59 24.64 -9.04 -16.09
CA LEU A 59 23.20 -9.08 -16.43
C LEU A 59 22.39 -9.91 -15.44
N ILE A 60 22.90 -11.05 -14.96
CA ILE A 60 22.21 -11.90 -13.98
C ILE A 60 22.22 -11.25 -12.59
N ALA A 61 23.37 -10.73 -12.14
CA ALA A 61 23.47 -9.99 -10.89
C ALA A 61 22.67 -8.68 -10.95
N GLY A 62 22.67 -7.99 -12.09
CA GLY A 62 21.84 -6.81 -12.36
C GLY A 62 20.34 -7.14 -12.32
N ALA A 63 19.90 -8.26 -12.89
CA ALA A 63 18.51 -8.72 -12.82
C ALA A 63 18.11 -9.18 -11.40
N TYR A 64 19.02 -9.81 -10.66
CA TYR A 64 18.79 -10.22 -9.27
C TYR A 64 18.74 -9.02 -8.32
N LEU A 65 19.66 -8.06 -8.46
CA LEU A 65 19.63 -6.81 -7.73
C LEU A 65 18.45 -5.93 -8.16
N PHE A 66 18.06 -5.92 -9.44
CA PHE A 66 16.85 -5.24 -9.88
C PHE A 66 15.61 -5.87 -9.23
N ARG A 67 15.50 -7.21 -9.20
CA ARG A 67 14.43 -7.91 -8.47
C ARG A 67 14.44 -7.60 -6.97
N TYR A 68 15.61 -7.63 -6.33
CA TYR A 68 15.76 -7.30 -4.91
C TYR A 68 15.36 -5.85 -4.63
N PHE A 69 15.90 -4.89 -5.38
CA PHE A 69 15.60 -3.48 -5.20
C PHE A 69 14.16 -3.13 -5.59
N THR A 70 13.55 -3.72 -6.64
CA THR A 70 12.13 -3.49 -6.90
C THR A 70 11.25 -4.01 -5.75
N VAL A 71 11.59 -5.16 -5.16
CA VAL A 71 10.89 -5.70 -3.98
C VAL A 71 11.13 -4.82 -2.72
N GLU A 72 12.29 -4.20 -2.59
CA GLU A 72 12.62 -3.26 -1.50
C GLU A 72 11.95 -1.88 -1.70
N THR A 73 11.84 -1.37 -2.93
CA THR A 73 11.22 -0.08 -3.28
C THR A 73 9.70 -0.15 -3.48
N ASP A 74 9.12 -1.33 -3.68
CA ASP A 74 7.66 -1.57 -3.62
C ASP A 74 7.10 -1.44 -2.18
N LYS A 75 7.91 -0.92 -1.25
CA LYS A 75 7.45 -0.33 0.01
C LYS A 75 6.95 1.12 -0.16
N ASP A 76 7.51 1.87 -1.11
CA ASP A 76 7.22 3.31 -1.30
C ASP A 76 6.60 3.67 -2.66
N SER A 77 6.75 2.83 -3.71
CA SER A 77 6.13 3.12 -5.02
C SER A 77 5.72 1.87 -5.79
N SER A 78 4.40 1.75 -6.00
CA SER A 78 3.75 0.70 -6.80
C SER A 78 4.21 0.71 -8.26
N PHE A 79 4.48 -0.49 -8.81
CA PHE A 79 3.89 -0.98 -10.09
C PHE A 79 4.53 -2.31 -10.55
N LEU A 80 4.10 -3.46 -9.99
CA LEU A 80 3.94 -4.77 -10.69
C LEU A 80 3.47 -5.85 -9.70
N ILE A 81 2.14 -6.08 -9.67
CA ILE A 81 1.41 -6.83 -8.64
C ILE A 81 1.74 -8.33 -8.67
N PRO A 82 2.03 -8.92 -7.50
CA PRO A 82 1.17 -9.98 -6.95
C PRO A 82 0.66 -9.63 -5.54
N GLU A 83 -0.59 -10.02 -5.25
CA GLU A 83 -1.12 -10.22 -3.89
C GLU A 83 -0.89 -9.07 -2.88
N ARG A 84 -1.30 -7.85 -3.26
CA ARG A 84 -1.81 -6.86 -2.30
C ARG A 84 -3.24 -6.49 -2.71
N GLU A 85 -4.14 -6.50 -1.73
CA GLU A 85 -5.54 -6.16 -1.93
C GLU A 85 -5.67 -4.69 -2.39
N PRO A 86 -6.62 -4.37 -3.28
CA PRO A 86 -6.72 -3.03 -3.85
C PRO A 86 -7.22 -2.02 -2.80
N VAL A 87 -6.33 -1.11 -2.42
CA VAL A 87 -6.68 0.08 -1.64
C VAL A 87 -7.27 1.13 -2.58
N PHE A 88 -8.42 1.68 -2.21
CA PHE A 88 -9.10 2.75 -2.94
C PHE A 88 -9.04 4.05 -2.14
N PHE A 89 -8.63 5.12 -2.80
CA PHE A 89 -8.83 6.49 -2.32
C PHE A 89 -10.07 7.04 -3.03
N CYS A 90 -11.03 7.55 -2.27
CA CYS A 90 -12.32 8.02 -2.78
C CYS A 90 -12.57 9.45 -2.28
N GLY A 91 -12.86 10.36 -3.20
CA GLY A 91 -13.33 11.71 -2.89
C GLY A 91 -14.77 11.87 -3.35
N VAL A 92 -15.67 12.24 -2.44
CA VAL A 92 -17.10 12.41 -2.71
C VAL A 92 -17.49 13.86 -2.43
N ASN A 93 -17.90 14.56 -3.47
CA ASN A 93 -18.47 15.90 -3.36
C ASN A 93 -19.99 15.81 -3.14
N TYR A 94 -20.53 16.67 -2.27
CA TYR A 94 -21.97 16.82 -2.02
C TYR A 94 -22.33 18.28 -1.74
N ILE A 95 -23.62 18.61 -1.91
CA ILE A 95 -24.18 19.96 -1.67
C ILE A 95 -25.11 19.87 -0.47
N GLU A 96 -24.85 20.66 0.57
CA GLU A 96 -25.57 20.58 1.85
C GLU A 96 -27.04 21.01 1.73
N ASP A 97 -27.32 22.10 0.97
CA ASP A 97 -28.68 22.68 0.85
C ASP A 97 -29.67 21.85 0.01
N ASN A 98 -29.20 20.93 -0.83
CA ASN A 98 -30.08 20.12 -1.69
C ASN A 98 -30.90 19.06 -0.92
N TYR A 99 -30.56 18.80 0.35
CA TYR A 99 -31.10 17.70 1.14
C TYR A 99 -31.72 18.12 2.48
N MET A 100 -31.65 19.42 2.82
CA MET A 100 -32.39 19.99 3.94
C MET A 100 -33.79 20.40 3.49
N MET A 101 -34.81 20.07 4.27
CA MET A 101 -36.13 20.69 4.12
C MET A 101 -35.99 22.16 4.52
N ARG A 102 -36.04 23.06 3.52
CA ARG A 102 -35.80 24.49 3.71
C ARG A 102 -36.97 25.13 4.47
N ASP A 103 -36.86 25.20 5.80
CA ASP A 103 -37.53 26.25 6.56
C ASP A 103 -37.14 27.60 5.93
N GLU A 104 -38.12 28.48 5.75
CA GLU A 104 -37.98 29.65 4.87
C GLU A 104 -37.00 30.70 5.43
N GLU A 105 -36.38 31.48 4.53
CA GLU A 105 -35.54 32.64 4.83
C GLU A 105 -34.15 32.40 5.47
N MET A 106 -33.28 31.63 4.80
CA MET A 106 -31.85 32.02 4.76
C MET A 106 -31.21 31.70 3.40
N ASP A 107 -30.45 32.67 2.87
CA ASP A 107 -29.80 32.59 1.55
C ASP A 107 -28.30 32.34 1.73
N VAL A 108 -27.99 31.12 2.19
CA VAL A 108 -26.63 30.62 2.36
C VAL A 108 -26.07 30.23 0.98
N PRO A 109 -24.84 30.63 0.61
CA PRO A 109 -24.25 30.18 -0.65
C PRO A 109 -23.94 28.69 -0.56
N SER A 110 -24.38 27.92 -1.56
CA SER A 110 -24.35 26.47 -1.53
C SER A 110 -22.93 25.90 -1.53
N SER A 111 -22.42 25.60 -0.32
CA SER A 111 -21.08 25.05 -0.15
C SER A 111 -21.03 23.61 -0.65
N LEU A 112 -20.30 23.39 -1.74
CA LEU A 112 -19.77 22.07 -2.08
C LEU A 112 -18.85 21.64 -0.93
N ARG A 113 -19.17 20.50 -0.33
CA ARG A 113 -18.39 19.84 0.70
C ARG A 113 -17.72 18.62 0.07
N GLU A 114 -16.43 18.43 0.34
CA GLU A 114 -15.66 17.29 -0.12
C GLU A 114 -15.36 16.35 1.05
N LEU A 115 -15.68 15.06 0.88
CA LEU A 115 -15.33 13.97 1.79
C LEU A 115 -14.32 13.06 1.10
N GLU A 116 -13.06 13.16 1.49
CA GLU A 116 -12.04 12.17 1.17
C GLU A 116 -12.16 10.99 2.15
N MET A 117 -11.91 9.76 1.70
CA MET A 117 -11.75 8.59 2.56
C MET A 117 -10.90 7.50 1.88
N THR A 118 -10.32 6.61 2.69
CA THR A 118 -9.65 5.40 2.17
C THR A 118 -10.52 4.18 2.41
N ILE A 119 -10.81 3.41 1.37
CA ILE A 119 -11.58 2.16 1.42
C ILE A 119 -10.64 1.00 1.11
N ARG A 120 -10.63 -0.04 1.95
CA ARG A 120 -9.97 -1.32 1.70
C ARG A 120 -11.03 -2.42 1.70
N ILE A 121 -10.96 -3.31 0.72
CA ILE A 121 -11.94 -4.38 0.53
C ILE A 121 -11.19 -5.71 0.56
N LEU A 122 -11.47 -6.50 1.60
CA LEU A 122 -10.92 -7.84 1.81
C LEU A 122 -11.97 -8.83 1.28
N GLU A 123 -11.85 -9.19 0.00
CA GLU A 123 -12.92 -9.92 -0.69
C GLU A 123 -13.08 -11.36 -0.18
N GLU A 124 -11.99 -12.03 0.19
CA GLU A 124 -12.04 -13.43 0.64
C GLU A 124 -12.63 -13.54 2.06
N GLU A 125 -12.26 -12.63 2.96
CA GLU A 125 -12.78 -12.53 4.33
C GLU A 125 -14.16 -11.86 4.42
N GLN A 126 -14.66 -11.29 3.31
CA GLN A 126 -15.92 -10.53 3.25
C GLN A 126 -15.95 -9.37 4.26
N VAL A 127 -14.90 -8.53 4.25
CA VAL A 127 -14.74 -7.39 5.16
C VAL A 127 -14.38 -6.12 4.38
N GLU A 128 -14.96 -4.99 4.80
CA GLU A 128 -14.60 -3.66 4.31
C GLU A 128 -14.08 -2.80 5.45
N ILE A 129 -13.06 -1.99 5.17
CA ILE A 129 -12.44 -1.06 6.13
C ILE A 129 -12.42 0.33 5.50
N ILE A 130 -13.08 1.30 6.14
CA ILE A 130 -13.21 2.68 5.66
C ILE A 130 -12.57 3.61 6.70
N SER A 131 -11.49 4.30 6.31
CA SER A 131 -10.85 5.33 7.13
C SER A 131 -11.33 6.72 6.69
N VAL A 132 -12.09 7.38 7.56
CA VAL A 132 -12.59 8.74 7.41
C VAL A 132 -11.60 9.70 8.08
N PRO A 133 -10.93 10.60 7.33
CA PRO A 133 -9.95 11.55 7.86
C PRO A 133 -10.64 12.66 8.67
N VAL A 134 -9.83 13.53 9.28
CA VAL A 134 -10.33 14.77 9.90
C VAL A 134 -11.04 15.61 8.83
N PRO A 135 -12.34 15.92 8.98
CA PRO A 135 -13.07 16.67 7.97
C PRO A 135 -12.60 18.12 7.92
N ASN A 136 -12.60 18.70 6.72
CA ASN A 136 -12.26 20.10 6.47
C ASN A 136 -13.38 21.09 6.88
N PHE A 137 -14.34 20.65 7.69
CA PHE A 137 -15.53 21.39 8.12
C PHE A 137 -15.93 20.98 9.54
N GLU A 138 -16.59 21.87 10.29
CA GLU A 138 -16.81 21.71 11.75
C GLU A 138 -17.85 20.62 12.12
N ASP A 139 -18.64 20.15 11.16
CA ASP A 139 -19.81 19.27 11.36
C ASP A 139 -19.52 17.76 11.21
N GLY A 140 -18.35 17.27 11.64
CA GLY A 140 -18.06 15.83 11.65
C GLY A 140 -16.89 15.41 12.55
N ASP A 141 -16.97 14.18 13.08
CA ASP A 141 -15.90 13.50 13.80
C ASP A 141 -15.19 12.49 12.85
N PRO A 142 -13.84 12.41 12.85
CA PRO A 142 -13.08 11.41 12.11
C PRO A 142 -13.27 10.01 12.69
N ALA A 143 -13.25 8.98 11.84
CA ALA A 143 -13.52 7.62 12.26
C ALA A 143 -12.86 6.55 11.39
N ASP A 144 -12.47 5.43 12.01
CA ASP A 144 -12.21 4.18 11.29
C ASP A 144 -13.43 3.26 11.41
N ILE A 145 -13.89 2.70 10.29
CA ILE A 145 -15.13 1.91 10.21
C ILE A 145 -14.79 0.53 9.64
N VAL A 146 -15.34 -0.53 10.25
CA VAL A 146 -15.22 -1.91 9.77
C VAL A 146 -16.61 -2.49 9.56
N HIS A 147 -16.90 -2.94 8.34
CA HIS A 147 -18.06 -3.77 8.01
C HIS A 147 -17.61 -5.24 7.91
N ASP A 148 -18.05 -6.08 8.84
CA ASP A 148 -17.78 -7.52 8.84
C ASP A 148 -19.07 -8.26 8.42
N PHE A 149 -19.10 -8.78 7.20
CA PHE A 149 -20.29 -9.39 6.61
C PHE A 149 -20.50 -10.84 7.06
N GLU A 150 -19.43 -11.53 7.51
CA GLU A 150 -19.54 -12.86 8.12
C GLU A 150 -20.21 -12.76 9.50
N ARG A 151 -19.75 -11.83 10.34
CA ARG A 151 -20.30 -11.54 11.68
C ARG A 151 -21.61 -10.75 11.60
N ARG A 152 -21.86 -10.07 10.49
CA ARG A 152 -22.97 -9.12 10.27
C ARG A 152 -22.97 -7.97 11.27
N LEU A 153 -21.80 -7.39 11.48
CA LEU A 153 -21.59 -6.25 12.37
C LEU A 153 -20.91 -5.10 11.62
N THR A 154 -21.31 -3.87 11.93
CA THR A 154 -20.47 -2.68 11.70
C THR A 154 -19.88 -2.24 13.02
N ALA A 155 -18.60 -1.89 13.02
CA ALA A 155 -17.95 -1.19 14.13
C ALA A 155 -17.43 0.18 13.65
N TYR A 156 -17.67 1.22 14.44
CA TYR A 156 -17.17 2.58 14.24
C TYR A 156 -16.22 2.92 15.39
N LEU A 157 -14.97 3.27 15.10
CA LEU A 157 -14.04 3.87 16.05
C LEU A 157 -14.07 5.38 15.87
N ASP A 158 -14.65 6.10 16.82
CA ASP A 158 -14.59 7.57 16.89
C ASP A 158 -13.19 7.98 17.35
N LEU A 159 -12.43 8.61 16.45
CA LEU A 159 -11.03 8.98 16.68
C LEU A 159 -10.89 10.27 17.53
N ASN A 160 -11.97 11.03 17.71
CA ASN A 160 -12.02 12.20 18.60
C ASN A 160 -12.33 11.80 20.06
N LEU A 161 -13.10 10.73 20.28
CA LEU A 161 -13.49 10.24 21.60
C LEU A 161 -12.68 9.02 22.08
N ASP A 162 -11.92 8.37 21.20
CA ASP A 162 -11.23 7.09 21.43
C ASP A 162 -12.18 5.95 21.86
N LYS A 163 -13.41 5.98 21.31
CA LYS A 163 -14.52 5.06 21.64
C LYS A 163 -14.90 4.22 20.43
N CYS A 164 -15.22 2.95 20.67
CA CYS A 164 -15.80 2.07 19.66
C CYS A 164 -17.31 1.90 19.85
N TYR A 165 -18.04 1.89 18.75
CA TYR A 165 -19.49 1.75 18.69
C TYR A 165 -19.88 0.64 17.70
N VAL A 166 -20.61 -0.37 18.16
CA VAL A 166 -20.87 -1.61 17.40
C VAL A 166 -22.38 -1.79 17.19
N ILE A 167 -22.77 -2.17 15.98
CA ILE A 167 -24.17 -2.32 15.56
C ILE A 167 -24.35 -3.51 14.61
N PRO A 168 -25.52 -4.17 14.58
CA PRO A 168 -25.86 -5.08 13.49
C PRO A 168 -25.79 -4.39 12.13
N LEU A 169 -25.06 -5.01 11.20
CA LEU A 169 -24.87 -4.56 9.81
C LEU A 169 -26.22 -4.48 9.10
N ASN A 170 -26.48 -3.35 8.43
CA ASN A 170 -27.65 -3.21 7.58
C ASN A 170 -27.27 -3.51 6.13
N THR A 171 -27.40 -4.77 5.71
CA THR A 171 -27.17 -5.25 4.33
C THR A 171 -28.16 -4.69 3.30
N SER A 172 -29.01 -3.75 3.68
CA SER A 172 -29.88 -2.97 2.78
C SER A 172 -29.32 -1.56 2.52
N THR A 173 -28.48 -1.04 3.42
CA THR A 173 -27.78 0.25 3.27
C THR A 173 -26.36 0.02 2.75
N VAL A 174 -25.59 -0.85 3.42
CA VAL A 174 -24.19 -1.15 3.07
C VAL A 174 -24.11 -2.05 1.85
N MET A 175 -23.32 -1.66 0.85
CA MET A 175 -23.04 -2.46 -0.34
C MET A 175 -22.10 -3.63 -0.02
N PRO A 176 -22.28 -4.84 -0.60
CA PRO A 176 -21.34 -5.95 -0.38
C PRO A 176 -19.95 -5.74 -1.00
N PRO A 177 -18.89 -6.41 -0.49
CA PRO A 177 -17.50 -6.25 -0.94
C PRO A 177 -17.28 -6.30 -2.46
N ARG A 178 -17.91 -7.25 -3.14
CA ARG A 178 -17.80 -7.43 -4.61
C ARG A 178 -18.49 -6.32 -5.38
N ASP A 179 -19.68 -5.95 -4.96
CA ASP A 179 -20.49 -4.91 -5.58
C ASP A 179 -19.82 -3.53 -5.40
N LEU A 180 -19.21 -3.29 -4.23
CA LEU A 180 -18.45 -2.08 -3.93
C LEU A 180 -17.13 -2.02 -4.73
N MET A 181 -16.43 -3.15 -4.85
CA MET A 181 -15.24 -3.30 -5.70
C MET A 181 -15.58 -2.96 -7.17
N GLU A 182 -16.63 -3.55 -7.73
CA GLU A 182 -17.09 -3.25 -9.09
C GLU A 182 -17.51 -1.79 -9.26
N LEU A 183 -18.21 -1.22 -8.27
CA LEU A 183 -18.61 0.19 -8.27
C LEU A 183 -17.38 1.12 -8.33
N LEU A 184 -16.39 0.93 -7.46
CA LEU A 184 -15.20 1.76 -7.38
C LEU A 184 -14.32 1.63 -8.62
N VAL A 185 -14.25 0.44 -9.24
CA VAL A 185 -13.59 0.24 -10.54
C VAL A 185 -14.31 0.99 -11.66
N ASN A 186 -15.64 0.94 -11.73
CA ASN A 186 -16.42 1.67 -12.74
C ASN A 186 -16.38 3.20 -12.55
N VAL A 187 -16.37 3.69 -11.31
CA VAL A 187 -16.12 5.12 -11.01
C VAL A 187 -14.73 5.53 -11.51
N ARG A 188 -13.68 4.77 -11.19
CA ARG A 188 -12.31 5.03 -11.65
C ARG A 188 -12.16 4.98 -13.17
N ALA A 189 -12.95 4.14 -13.84
CA ALA A 189 -12.99 4.02 -15.30
C ALA A 189 -13.81 5.14 -16.00
N GLY A 190 -14.54 5.96 -15.24
CA GLY A 190 -15.46 6.97 -15.79
C GLY A 190 -16.70 6.39 -16.47
N THR A 191 -16.96 5.08 -16.32
CA THR A 191 -18.16 4.41 -16.85
C THR A 191 -19.38 4.62 -15.95
N TYR A 192 -19.17 5.04 -14.70
CA TYR A 192 -20.23 5.39 -13.76
C TYR A 192 -19.96 6.74 -13.08
N LEU A 193 -21.01 7.57 -13.00
CA LEU A 193 -21.00 8.86 -12.30
C LEU A 193 -22.02 8.80 -11.15
N PRO A 194 -21.60 8.69 -9.88
CA PRO A 194 -22.53 8.62 -8.75
C PRO A 194 -23.27 9.95 -8.55
N GLN A 195 -24.55 9.86 -8.21
CA GLN A 195 -25.32 10.99 -7.67
C GLN A 195 -25.37 10.86 -6.14
N SER A 196 -24.41 11.48 -5.46
CA SER A 196 -24.28 11.50 -4.01
C SER A 196 -25.42 12.30 -3.35
N TYR A 197 -26.46 11.59 -2.90
CA TYR A 197 -27.42 12.11 -1.92
C TYR A 197 -26.98 11.77 -0.48
N LEU A 198 -27.55 12.48 0.51
CA LEU A 198 -27.21 12.32 1.92
C LEU A 198 -28.33 11.57 2.69
N VAL A 199 -28.05 10.33 3.07
CA VAL A 199 -28.90 9.53 3.98
C VAL A 199 -28.52 9.86 5.41
N HIS A 200 -29.50 9.95 6.32
CA HIS A 200 -29.27 10.26 7.73
C HIS A 200 -29.77 9.08 8.60
N GLU A 201 -28.86 8.32 9.21
CA GLU A 201 -29.21 7.31 10.23
C GLU A 201 -28.94 7.88 11.63
N GLU A 202 -29.91 7.79 12.55
CA GLU A 202 -29.76 8.23 13.94
C GLU A 202 -29.61 7.01 14.86
N MET A 203 -28.59 7.03 15.72
CA MET A 203 -28.15 5.94 16.58
C MET A 203 -28.16 6.38 18.04
N VAL A 204 -28.67 5.55 18.93
CA VAL A 204 -28.60 5.77 20.38
C VAL A 204 -27.64 4.76 21.00
N VAL A 205 -26.76 5.23 21.90
CA VAL A 205 -25.87 4.38 22.69
C VAL A 205 -26.68 3.65 23.77
N THR A 206 -26.50 2.33 23.89
CA THR A 206 -27.33 1.46 24.75
C THR A 206 -26.54 0.83 25.90
N GLU A 207 -25.85 -0.29 25.66
CA GLU A 207 -25.05 -1.02 26.65
C GLU A 207 -23.56 -0.98 26.34
N ARG A 208 -22.71 -1.03 27.37
CA ARG A 208 -21.26 -1.21 27.22
C ARG A 208 -20.96 -2.68 26.92
N LEU A 209 -20.08 -2.95 25.95
CA LEU A 209 -19.65 -4.30 25.61
C LEU A 209 -18.31 -4.60 26.30
N GLU A 210 -18.33 -5.50 27.27
CA GLU A 210 -17.12 -5.93 28.00
C GLU A 210 -16.28 -6.95 27.21
N ARG A 211 -16.91 -7.72 26.31
CA ARG A 211 -16.32 -8.90 25.65
C ARG A 211 -16.11 -8.65 24.15
N VAL A 212 -15.19 -7.72 23.86
CA VAL A 212 -14.81 -7.30 22.50
C VAL A 212 -14.17 -8.44 21.70
N ASP A 213 -13.57 -9.42 22.39
CA ASP A 213 -13.02 -10.68 21.86
C ASP A 213 -14.02 -11.49 21.02
N GLN A 214 -15.32 -11.32 21.25
CA GLN A 214 -16.38 -12.14 20.65
C GLN A 214 -16.96 -11.55 19.37
N LEU A 215 -16.49 -10.35 18.97
CA LEU A 215 -17.05 -9.58 17.86
C LEU A 215 -16.47 -9.93 16.49
N GLY A 216 -15.39 -10.73 16.43
CA GLY A 216 -14.65 -11.06 15.20
C GLY A 216 -13.27 -10.41 15.16
N TYR A 217 -12.36 -10.97 14.35
CA TYR A 217 -10.93 -10.58 14.33
C TYR A 217 -10.73 -9.11 13.97
N PHE A 218 -11.42 -8.61 12.94
CA PHE A 218 -11.27 -7.25 12.45
C PHE A 218 -11.82 -6.22 13.44
N ILE A 219 -13.03 -6.45 13.97
CA ILE A 219 -13.65 -5.59 14.98
C ILE A 219 -12.85 -5.61 16.30
N TYR A 220 -12.32 -6.77 16.70
CA TYR A 220 -11.41 -6.84 17.85
C TYR A 220 -10.14 -6.02 17.62
N ASN A 221 -9.50 -6.10 16.46
CA ASN A 221 -8.29 -5.33 16.18
C ASN A 221 -8.54 -3.81 16.07
N LEU A 222 -9.74 -3.39 15.67
CA LEU A 222 -10.18 -1.99 15.69
C LEU A 222 -10.45 -1.48 17.12
N CYS A 223 -11.19 -2.26 17.90
CA CYS A 223 -11.80 -1.81 19.16
C CYS A 223 -11.10 -2.30 20.44
N ARG A 224 -10.01 -3.07 20.30
CA ARG A 224 -9.13 -3.47 21.41
C ARG A 224 -8.64 -2.26 22.20
N ASP A 225 -8.57 -2.41 23.51
CA ASP A 225 -8.09 -1.37 24.43
C ASP A 225 -8.95 -0.07 24.42
N LYS A 226 -10.14 -0.07 23.79
CA LYS A 226 -11.10 1.06 23.74
C LYS A 226 -12.36 0.82 24.58
N GLU A 227 -13.03 1.89 24.98
CA GLU A 227 -14.39 1.77 25.50
C GLU A 227 -15.35 1.40 24.36
N THR A 228 -15.87 0.18 24.39
CA THR A 228 -16.77 -0.34 23.35
C THR A 228 -18.22 -0.30 23.81
N PHE A 229 -19.12 0.24 22.99
CA PHE A 229 -20.55 0.35 23.26
C PHE A 229 -21.39 -0.22 22.12
N LYS A 230 -22.63 -0.60 22.41
CA LYS A 230 -23.60 -1.07 21.44
C LYS A 230 -24.55 0.06 21.02
N LEU A 231 -24.76 0.21 19.73
CA LEU A 231 -25.75 1.14 19.17
C LEU A 231 -27.08 0.44 18.88
N GLN A 232 -28.15 1.23 18.93
CA GLN A 232 -29.45 0.89 18.37
C GLN A 232 -29.92 2.00 17.42
N ARG A 233 -30.40 1.63 16.22
CA ARG A 233 -31.06 2.56 15.29
C ARG A 233 -32.31 3.14 15.94
N ARG A 234 -32.46 4.47 15.89
CA ARG A 234 -33.65 5.18 16.37
C ARG A 234 -34.71 5.17 15.28
N ASP A 235 -35.70 4.30 15.40
CA ASP A 235 -36.84 4.30 14.49
C ASP A 235 -37.53 5.67 14.51
N ARG A 236 -37.59 6.32 13.34
CA ARG A 236 -38.25 7.62 13.13
C ARG A 236 -39.78 7.48 13.11
N ILE A 237 -40.34 6.91 14.17
CA ILE A 237 -41.79 6.87 14.41
C ILE A 237 -42.28 8.32 14.50
N LEU A 238 -43.25 8.65 13.66
CA LEU A 238 -43.90 9.97 13.58
C LEU A 238 -44.69 10.26 14.86
N GLY A 239 -44.01 10.82 15.85
CA GLY A 239 -44.57 11.16 17.16
C GLY A 239 -43.70 12.17 17.90
N ILE A 240 -44.29 12.88 18.86
CA ILE A 240 -43.60 13.90 19.65
C ILE A 240 -42.64 13.22 20.62
N GLN A 241 -41.39 13.03 20.19
CA GLN A 241 -40.33 12.51 21.07
C GLN A 241 -39.88 13.61 22.04
N LYS A 242 -39.77 13.26 23.32
CA LYS A 242 -39.37 14.17 24.40
C LYS A 242 -37.95 14.67 24.15
N ARG A 243 -37.76 15.99 24.03
CA ARG A 243 -36.45 16.63 23.78
C ARG A 243 -35.59 16.62 25.04
N GLU A 244 -35.02 15.47 25.37
CA GLU A 244 -33.79 15.40 26.17
C GLU A 244 -32.61 15.82 25.28
N ALA A 245 -31.71 16.64 25.81
CA ALA A 245 -30.62 17.26 25.06
C ALA A 245 -29.44 16.29 24.93
N LEU A 246 -29.66 15.19 24.21
CA LEU A 246 -28.66 14.15 23.95
C LEU A 246 -27.39 14.75 23.35
N LYS A 247 -26.23 14.28 23.81
CA LYS A 247 -24.95 14.69 23.25
C LYS A 247 -24.67 13.86 22.00
N CYS A 248 -25.00 14.43 20.84
CA CYS A 248 -24.83 13.75 19.56
C CYS A 248 -23.52 14.11 18.84
N ARG A 249 -22.94 13.12 18.16
CA ARG A 249 -21.81 13.20 17.23
C ARG A 249 -22.27 12.85 15.82
N LYS A 250 -21.44 13.16 14.81
CA LYS A 250 -21.74 12.91 13.40
C LYS A 250 -20.52 12.32 12.70
N ILE A 251 -20.69 11.16 12.07
CA ILE A 251 -19.71 10.59 11.14
C ILE A 251 -20.34 10.65 9.74
N ARG A 252 -19.59 11.12 8.73
CA ARG A 252 -20.04 11.21 7.33
C ARG A 252 -19.14 10.36 6.43
N HIS A 253 -19.69 9.31 5.81
CA HIS A 253 -18.93 8.32 5.02
C HIS A 253 -19.76 7.73 3.86
N PHE A 254 -19.14 6.90 3.01
CA PHE A 254 -19.74 6.29 1.82
C PHE A 254 -19.93 4.78 2.03
N GLU A 255 -21.17 4.32 2.23
CA GLU A 255 -21.53 2.89 2.39
C GLU A 255 -22.03 2.24 1.09
N ASN A 256 -22.36 3.07 0.09
CA ASN A 256 -23.08 2.69 -1.12
C ASN A 256 -22.94 3.83 -2.17
N LYS A 257 -23.81 3.90 -3.17
CA LYS A 257 -23.91 4.99 -4.16
C LYS A 257 -24.33 6.36 -3.58
N PHE A 258 -24.29 6.54 -2.26
CA PHE A 258 -24.72 7.70 -1.50
C PHE A 258 -23.85 7.89 -0.25
N VAL A 259 -23.88 9.10 0.33
CA VAL A 259 -23.22 9.41 1.59
C VAL A 259 -24.19 9.13 2.74
N VAL A 260 -23.69 8.59 3.85
CA VAL A 260 -24.43 8.41 5.10
C VAL A 260 -23.89 9.39 6.13
N GLU A 261 -24.76 10.16 6.76
CA GLU A 261 -24.51 10.82 8.04
C GLU A 261 -25.04 9.90 9.15
N THR A 262 -24.13 9.23 9.87
CA THR A 262 -24.45 8.45 11.07
C THR A 262 -24.34 9.38 12.28
N GLN A 263 -25.49 9.74 12.85
CA GLN A 263 -25.58 10.56 14.05
C GLN A 263 -25.61 9.66 15.30
N ILE A 264 -24.55 9.66 16.13
CA ILE A 264 -24.45 8.85 17.35
C ILE A 264 -24.75 9.72 18.57
N CYS A 265 -25.80 9.39 19.32
CA CYS A 265 -26.25 10.15 20.49
C CYS A 265 -26.01 9.40 21.81
N GLU A 266 -25.27 10.04 22.73
CA GLU A 266 -25.09 9.60 24.11
C GLU A 266 -26.25 10.12 25.00
N PRO A 267 -26.85 9.28 25.88
CA PRO A 267 -27.87 9.66 26.85
C PRO A 267 -27.33 10.35 28.12
#